data_AF-A0A2D4LJR3-F1
#
_entry.id   AF-A0A2D4LJR3-F1
#
_cell.length_a   1.000
_cell.length_b   1.000
_cell.length_c   1.000
_cell.angle_alpha   90.00
_cell.angle_beta   90.00
_cell.angle_gamma   90.00
#
_symmetry.space_group_name_H-M   'P 1'
#
loop_
_entity.id
_entity.type
_entity.pdbx_description
1 polymer ?
#
loop_
_entity_poly.entity_id
_entity_poly.type
_entity_poly.pdbx_seq_one_letter_code
_entity_poly.pdbx_strand_id
1 'polypeptide(L)'
;IKHKMGLVEKEELAQKIKSAKQNYFEDANKPGRWLSYKLRKERQSKKINQLINQQGQICYGNKEKKKIVQEYYQSLYYQEKVQDEDIKQYLQEANLPQIPKDVEAMLEANITMMEL
;
A
#
# COMPACT_ATOMS: atom_id res chain seq x y z
N ILE A 1 -65.47 9.22 32.59
CA ILE A 1 -64.93 9.57 31.24
C ILE A 1 -63.43 9.87 31.31
N LYS A 2 -62.95 10.84 32.11
CA LYS A 2 -61.52 11.16 32.29
C LYS A 2 -60.60 9.97 32.64
N HIS A 3 -61.00 9.09 33.56
CA HIS A 3 -60.19 7.92 33.96
C HIS A 3 -60.00 6.89 32.83
N LYS A 4 -61.00 6.70 31.96
CA LYS A 4 -60.88 5.82 30.80
C LYS A 4 -59.95 6.42 29.74
N MET A 5 -60.00 7.73 29.50
CA MET A 5 -59.08 8.41 28.58
C MET A 5 -57.62 8.28 29.04
N GLY A 6 -57.35 8.51 30.33
CA GLY A 6 -55.99 8.37 30.87
C GLY A 6 -55.43 6.95 30.90
N LEU A 7 -56.29 5.92 30.82
CA LEU A 7 -55.84 4.52 30.64
C LEU A 7 -55.44 4.24 29.19
N VAL A 8 -56.25 4.70 28.23
CA VAL A 8 -55.97 4.57 26.79
C VAL A 8 -54.66 5.30 26.43
N GLU A 9 -54.45 6.51 26.94
CA GLU A 9 -53.21 7.28 26.71
C GLU A 9 -51.97 6.56 27.25
N LYS A 10 -52.07 5.88 28.41
CA LYS A 10 -50.97 5.09 28.98
C LYS A 10 -50.66 3.85 28.14
N GLU A 11 -51.70 3.22 27.60
CA GLU A 11 -51.56 2.03 26.77
C GLU A 11 -50.92 2.35 25.41
N GLU A 12 -51.31 3.47 24.79
CA GLU A 12 -50.66 4.01 23.59
C GLU A 12 -49.19 4.38 23.84
N LEU A 13 -48.90 5.01 24.98
CA LEU A 13 -47.52 5.35 25.35
C LEU A 13 -46.67 4.09 25.53
N ALA A 14 -47.22 3.05 26.17
CA ALA A 14 -46.55 1.77 26.34
C ALA A 14 -46.27 1.08 24.99
N GLN A 15 -47.23 1.13 24.05
CA GLN A 15 -47.03 0.62 22.69
C GLN A 15 -45.93 1.39 21.96
N LYS A 16 -45.92 2.73 22.03
CA LYS A 16 -44.87 3.56 21.41
C LYS A 16 -43.48 3.24 21.96
N ILE A 17 -43.35 3.05 23.27
CA ILE A 17 -42.08 2.64 23.90
C ILE A 17 -41.65 1.26 23.41
N LYS A 18 -42.58 0.31 23.29
CA LYS A 18 -42.30 -1.03 22.78
C LYS A 18 -41.82 -0.99 21.33
N SER A 19 -42.48 -0.23 20.47
CA SER A 19 -42.08 -0.03 19.08
C SER A 19 -40.73 0.67 18.95
N ALA A 20 -40.46 1.70 19.76
CA ALA A 20 -39.16 2.37 19.77
C ALA A 20 -38.02 1.43 20.19
N LYS A 21 -38.24 0.56 21.19
CA LYS A 21 -37.27 -0.47 21.59
C LYS A 21 -37.05 -1.52 20.50
N GLN A 22 -38.11 -1.94 19.82
CA GLN A 22 -38.04 -2.88 18.72
C GLN A 22 -37.24 -2.29 17.55
N ASN A 23 -37.57 -1.07 17.14
CA ASN A 23 -36.84 -0.35 16.08
C ASN A 23 -35.37 -0.16 16.44
N TYR A 24 -35.08 0.23 17.69
CA TYR A 24 -33.72 0.33 18.17
C TYR A 24 -32.99 -1.02 18.13
N PHE A 25 -33.62 -2.12 18.54
CA PHE A 25 -33.01 -3.45 18.46
C PHE A 25 -32.73 -3.88 17.02
N GLU A 26 -33.66 -3.62 16.10
CA GLU A 26 -33.50 -3.92 14.68
C GLU A 26 -32.40 -3.07 14.02
N ASP A 27 -32.24 -1.81 14.42
CA ASP A 27 -31.32 -0.85 13.79
C ASP A 27 -29.95 -0.72 14.48
N ALA A 28 -29.85 -0.97 15.78
CA ALA A 28 -28.66 -0.64 16.59
C ALA A 28 -27.38 -1.34 16.14
N ASN A 29 -27.48 -2.46 15.42
CA ASN A 29 -26.31 -3.20 14.94
C ASN A 29 -26.18 -3.25 13.40
N LYS A 30 -27.06 -2.57 12.65
CA LYS A 30 -26.94 -2.52 11.18
C LYS A 30 -25.68 -1.76 10.75
N PRO A 31 -25.36 -0.54 11.24
CA PRO A 31 -24.17 0.19 10.82
C PRO A 31 -22.87 -0.57 11.16
N GLY A 32 -22.79 -1.17 12.35
CA GLY A 32 -21.63 -1.98 12.76
C GLY A 32 -21.45 -3.24 11.91
N ARG A 33 -22.55 -3.92 11.55
CA ARG A 33 -22.52 -5.08 10.65
C ARG A 33 -22.13 -4.70 9.22
N TRP A 34 -22.65 -3.59 8.71
CA TRP A 34 -22.27 -3.03 7.40
C TRP A 34 -20.80 -2.63 7.36
N LEU A 35 -20.30 -1.96 8.41
CA LEU A 35 -18.90 -1.62 8.54
C LEU A 35 -18.01 -2.87 8.58
N SER A 36 -18.37 -3.87 9.38
CA SER A 36 -17.64 -5.15 9.45
C SER A 36 -17.61 -5.87 8.10
N TYR A 37 -18.73 -5.88 7.38
CA TYR A 37 -18.82 -6.44 6.03
C TYR A 37 -17.90 -5.68 5.05
N LYS A 38 -17.96 -4.35 5.06
CA LYS A 38 -17.13 -3.49 4.21
C LYS A 38 -15.64 -3.71 4.49
N LEU A 39 -15.23 -3.70 5.75
CA LEU A 39 -13.84 -3.98 6.16
C LEU A 39 -13.38 -5.37 5.74
N ARG A 40 -14.23 -6.39 5.85
CA ARG A 40 -13.92 -7.75 5.39
C ARG A 40 -13.70 -7.78 3.88
N LYS A 41 -14.53 -7.10 3.10
CA LYS A 41 -14.40 -6.99 1.64
C LYS A 41 -13.13 -6.25 1.24
N GLU A 42 -12.80 -5.13 1.90
CA GLU A 42 -11.56 -4.39 1.66
C GLU A 42 -10.30 -5.21 1.99
N ARG A 43 -10.32 -5.99 3.08
CA ARG A 43 -9.19 -6.89 3.41
C ARG A 43 -9.03 -8.00 2.36
N GLN A 44 -10.13 -8.53 1.83
CA GLN A 44 -10.10 -9.55 0.78
C GLN A 44 -9.57 -9.00 -0.54
N SER A 45 -9.94 -7.77 -0.92
CA SER A 45 -9.49 -7.16 -2.18
C SER A 45 -8.01 -6.77 -2.17
N LYS A 46 -7.46 -6.40 -1.00
CA LYS A 46 -6.03 -6.08 -0.84
C LYS A 46 -5.12 -7.31 -0.92
N LYS A 47 -5.67 -8.53 -0.80
CA LYS A 47 -4.87 -9.76 -0.81
C LYS A 47 -4.54 -10.17 -2.24
N ILE A 48 -3.25 -10.36 -2.52
CA ILE A 48 -2.79 -10.94 -3.77
C ILE A 48 -3.09 -12.43 -3.77
N ASN A 49 -4.14 -12.83 -4.49
CA ASN A 49 -4.61 -14.21 -4.56
C ASN A 49 -3.75 -15.06 -5.50
N GLN A 50 -3.38 -14.51 -6.65
CA GLN A 50 -2.59 -15.19 -7.68
C GLN A 50 -1.54 -14.26 -8.29
N LEU A 51 -0.46 -14.84 -8.80
CA LEU A 51 0.54 -14.16 -9.63
C LEU A 51 0.87 -15.03 -10.85
N ILE A 52 1.40 -14.40 -11.89
CA ILE A 52 1.87 -15.10 -13.10
C ILE A 52 3.39 -15.15 -13.04
N ASN A 53 3.97 -16.33 -13.26
CA ASN A 53 5.43 -16.49 -13.31
C ASN A 53 6.00 -16.05 -14.67
N GLN A 54 7.33 -16.05 -14.80
CA GLN A 54 8.02 -15.68 -16.05
C GLN A 54 7.64 -16.59 -17.22
N GLN A 55 7.20 -17.82 -16.96
CA GLN A 55 6.74 -18.80 -17.94
C GLN A 55 5.25 -18.64 -18.30
N GLY A 56 4.57 -17.62 -17.79
CA GLY A 56 3.15 -17.36 -18.08
C GLY A 56 2.15 -18.23 -17.31
N GLN A 57 2.60 -19.02 -16.32
CA GLN A 57 1.75 -19.90 -15.52
C GLN A 57 1.17 -19.17 -14.31
N ILE A 58 -0.09 -19.45 -13.99
CA ILE A 58 -0.80 -18.86 -12.85
C ILE A 58 -0.46 -19.64 -11.57
N CYS A 59 0.08 -18.95 -10.58
CA CYS A 59 0.44 -19.50 -9.27
C CYS A 59 -0.43 -18.90 -8.16
N TYR A 60 -0.99 -19.77 -7.31
CA TYR A 60 -1.85 -19.37 -6.18
C TYR A 60 -1.15 -19.47 -4.82
N GLY A 61 -0.15 -20.36 -4.71
CA GLY A 61 0.53 -20.66 -3.46
C GLY A 61 1.45 -19.54 -3.00
N ASN A 62 1.60 -19.41 -1.68
CA ASN A 62 2.35 -18.30 -1.09
C ASN A 62 3.86 -18.41 -1.32
N LYS A 63 4.41 -19.62 -1.44
CA LYS A 63 5.84 -19.82 -1.69
C LYS A 63 6.21 -19.40 -3.10
N GLU A 64 5.40 -19.82 -4.07
CA GLU A 64 5.52 -19.48 -5.49
C GLU A 64 5.37 -17.97 -5.68
N LYS A 65 4.35 -17.35 -5.06
CA LYS A 65 4.17 -15.90 -5.13
C LYS A 65 5.36 -15.11 -4.59
N LYS A 66 5.96 -15.54 -3.47
CA LYS A 66 7.18 -14.91 -2.94
C LYS A 66 8.34 -15.02 -3.92
N LYS A 67 8.54 -16.20 -4.52
CA LYS A 67 9.59 -16.44 -5.50
C LYS A 67 9.42 -15.55 -6.74
N ILE A 68 8.21 -15.48 -7.29
CA ILE A 68 7.89 -14.63 -8.46
C ILE A 68 8.21 -13.15 -8.17
N VAL A 69 7.79 -12.64 -7.00
CA VAL A 69 8.05 -11.25 -6.61
C VAL A 69 9.55 -11.00 -6.46
N GLN A 70 10.27 -11.93 -5.83
CA GLN A 70 11.71 -11.84 -5.66
C GLN A 70 12.44 -11.81 -7.01
N GLU A 71 12.14 -12.74 -7.91
CA GLU A 71 12.75 -12.82 -9.24
C GLU A 71 12.48 -11.55 -10.05
N TYR A 72 11.25 -11.04 -10.01
CA TYR A 72 10.88 -9.79 -10.68
C TYR A 72 11.75 -8.61 -10.20
N TYR A 73 11.83 -8.38 -8.89
CA TYR A 73 12.62 -7.28 -8.37
C TYR A 73 14.13 -7.49 -8.53
N GLN A 74 14.61 -8.74 -8.48
CA GLN A 74 16.01 -9.05 -8.80
C GLN A 74 16.35 -8.66 -10.22
N SER A 75 15.49 -8.97 -11.21
CA SER A 75 15.71 -8.53 -12.58
C SER A 75 15.58 -7.02 -12.77
N LEU A 76 14.65 -6.37 -12.07
CA LEU A 76 14.42 -4.93 -12.18
C LEU A 76 15.61 -4.11 -11.69
N TYR A 77 16.27 -4.58 -10.63
CA TYR A 77 17.43 -3.93 -10.02
C TYR A 77 18.74 -4.62 -10.37
N TYR A 78 18.75 -5.49 -11.38
CA TYR A 78 19.99 -6.09 -11.85
C TYR A 78 20.81 -5.01 -12.55
N GLN A 79 21.93 -4.62 -11.94
CA GLN A 79 22.94 -3.82 -12.61
C GLN A 79 23.81 -4.74 -13.45
N GLU A 80 23.90 -4.42 -14.75
CA GLU A 80 24.80 -5.12 -15.64
C GLU A 80 26.25 -4.95 -15.14
N LYS A 81 26.97 -6.07 -15.07
CA LYS A 81 28.40 -6.06 -14.78
C LYS A 81 29.14 -5.66 -16.06
N VAL A 82 29.17 -4.37 -16.32
CA VAL A 82 30.00 -3.80 -17.38
C VAL A 82 31.47 -4.07 -17.01
N GLN A 83 32.26 -4.56 -17.95
CA GLN A 83 33.69 -4.74 -17.71
C GLN A 83 34.37 -3.36 -17.64
N ASP A 84 35.40 -3.23 -16.80
CA ASP A 84 36.15 -1.98 -16.68
C ASP A 84 36.77 -1.56 -18.02
N GLU A 85 37.09 -2.53 -18.88
CA GLU A 85 37.58 -2.31 -20.25
C GLU A 85 36.56 -1.60 -21.13
N ASP A 86 35.28 -2.02 -21.08
CA ASP A 86 34.20 -1.40 -21.87
C ASP A 86 33.95 0.03 -21.40
N ILE A 87 34.02 0.28 -20.09
CA ILE A 87 33.91 1.62 -19.50
C ILE A 87 35.07 2.50 -19.99
N LYS A 88 36.31 1.99 -19.95
CA LYS A 88 37.48 2.73 -20.44
C LYS A 88 37.38 3.04 -21.93
N GLN A 89 36.96 2.06 -22.74
CA GLN A 89 36.78 2.27 -24.18
C GLN A 89 35.71 3.33 -24.44
N TYR A 90 34.56 3.24 -23.77
CA TYR A 90 33.51 4.24 -23.88
C TYR A 90 34.00 5.65 -23.52
N LEU A 91 34.74 5.79 -22.41
CA LEU A 91 35.30 7.07 -21.98
C LEU A 91 36.34 7.63 -22.97
N GLN A 92 37.11 6.76 -23.63
CA GLN A 92 38.05 7.16 -24.68
C GLN A 92 37.32 7.61 -25.95
N GLU A 93 36.28 6.90 -26.37
CA GLU A 93 35.46 7.25 -27.54
C GLU A 93 34.65 8.54 -27.32
N ALA A 94 34.21 8.79 -26.10
CA ALA A 94 33.37 9.94 -25.76
C ALA A 94 34.08 11.31 -25.90
N ASN A 95 35.39 11.35 -26.17
CA ASN A 95 36.20 12.58 -26.32
C ASN A 95 35.89 13.63 -25.24
N LEU A 96 35.76 13.17 -23.99
CA LEU A 96 35.41 14.04 -22.87
C LEU A 96 36.55 15.05 -22.62
N PRO A 97 36.22 16.30 -22.27
CA PRO A 97 37.23 17.27 -21.89
C PRO A 97 37.98 16.75 -20.66
N GLN A 98 39.29 16.58 -20.79
CA GLN A 98 40.14 16.18 -19.67
C GLN A 98 40.35 17.36 -18.73
N ILE A 99 40.22 17.09 -17.44
CA ILE A 99 40.49 18.08 -16.40
C ILE A 99 42.00 18.36 -16.39
N PRO A 100 42.44 19.63 -16.38
CA PRO A 100 43.85 19.97 -16.23
C PRO A 100 44.40 19.44 -14.90
N LYS A 101 45.66 18.98 -14.90
CA LYS A 101 46.31 18.41 -13.70
C LYS A 101 46.25 19.32 -12.47
N ASP A 102 46.28 20.62 -12.70
CA ASP A 102 46.23 21.65 -11.67
C ASP A 102 44.88 21.64 -10.94
N VAL A 103 43.78 21.44 -11.68
CA VAL A 103 42.42 21.33 -11.14
C VAL A 103 42.19 19.97 -10.51
N GLU A 104 42.76 18.90 -11.08
CA GLU A 104 42.74 17.56 -10.49
C GLU A 104 43.40 17.55 -9.11
N ALA A 105 44.61 18.13 -8.99
CA ALA A 105 45.30 18.26 -7.71
C ALA A 105 44.54 19.12 -6.69
N MET A 106 43.79 20.13 -7.17
CA MET A 106 42.91 20.94 -6.32
C MET A 106 41.70 20.15 -5.82
N LEU A 107 41.10 19.31 -6.67
CA LEU A 107 39.95 18.47 -6.32
C LEU A 107 40.32 17.32 -5.35
N GLU A 108 41.55 16.82 -5.44
CA GLU A 108 42.08 15.81 -4.51
C GLU A 108 42.54 16.41 -3.17
N ALA A 109 42.66 17.73 -3.08
CA ALA A 109 43.06 18.41 -1.85
C ALA A 109 41.92 18.41 -0.81
N ASN A 110 42.31 18.57 0.46
CA ASN A 110 41.34 18.68 1.55
C ASN A 110 40.54 19.99 1.42
N ILE A 111 39.22 19.90 1.60
CA ILE A 111 38.31 21.06 1.58
C ILE A 111 38.72 22.04 2.68
N THR A 112 38.89 23.30 2.27
CA THR A 112 39.32 24.39 3.14
C THR A 112 38.11 25.13 3.72
N MET A 113 38.27 25.78 4.87
CA MET A 113 37.20 26.57 5.50
C MET A 113 36.67 27.74 4.65
N MET A 114 37.38 28.16 3.60
CA MET A 114 36.92 29.17 2.63
C MET A 114 35.96 28.60 1.58
N GLU A 115 35.91 27.27 1.43
CA GLU A 115 35.12 26.56 0.42
C GLU A 115 33.81 25.98 0.99
N LEU A 116 33.60 26.12 2.30
CA LEU A 116 32.34 25.83 3.01
C LEU A 116 31.43 27.07 3.02
#